data_AF-A0A6B3LHG9-F1
#
_entry.id   AF-A0A6B3LHG9-F1
#
_cell.length_a   1.000
_cell.length_b   1.000
_cell.length_c   1.000
_cell.angle_alpha   90.00
_cell.angle_beta   90.00
_cell.angle_gamma   90.00
#
_symmetry.space_group_name_H-M   'P 1'
#
loop_
_entity.id
_entity.type
_entity.pdbx_description
1 polymer ?
#
loop_
_entity_poly.entity_id
_entity_poly.type
_entity_poly.pdbx_seq_one_letter_code
_entity_poly.pdbx_strand_id
1 'polypeptide(L)'
;MSSDVQLIVSAIEGLHSTYVKDYILPIGSVLVSGGLGAGVAYYTVNKQEYTKIELDKIKAVNKTLLSALTIRSSLIGIKSNYFGMITEEPINRMLGVPPVLLKETRADFDLPSLSFITENKEKPFNKWSALDFISTIISNFNTVIKIWEKRNQQIEALMPKLADTFGKPLNFEQIQGLLGVGNMALLSDLTERCLHMTDDLLVEISCFLVGFSQAVKGKIDSKILKKFGGLITTSLPTYDAYPQAVDILTKVPSVNYNLLSKIQGRPVQELQERYRSIYK
;
A
#
# COMPACT_ATOMS: atom_id res chain seq x y z
N MET A 1 -24.92 28.04 -83.74
CA MET A 1 -23.98 28.81 -82.89
C MET A 1 -24.74 29.49 -81.76
N SER A 2 -25.17 28.76 -80.73
CA SER A 2 -26.05 29.33 -79.67
C SER A 2 -25.85 28.73 -78.27
N SER A 3 -25.37 27.49 -78.15
CA SER A 3 -25.11 26.82 -76.87
C SER A 3 -23.92 27.42 -76.14
N ASP A 4 -22.78 27.54 -76.83
CA ASP A 4 -21.53 27.99 -76.21
C ASP A 4 -21.56 29.46 -75.82
N VAL A 5 -22.26 30.28 -76.61
CA VAL A 5 -22.46 31.71 -76.31
C VAL A 5 -23.35 31.88 -75.07
N GLN A 6 -24.38 31.05 -74.88
CA GLN A 6 -25.22 31.08 -73.68
C GLN A 6 -24.47 30.57 -72.44
N LEU A 7 -23.62 29.56 -72.59
CA LEU A 7 -22.72 29.09 -71.52
C LEU A 7 -21.70 30.15 -71.13
N ILE A 8 -21.15 30.87 -72.10
CA ILE A 8 -20.21 31.97 -71.86
C ILE A 8 -20.91 33.16 -71.19
N VAL A 9 -22.10 33.54 -71.67
CA VAL A 9 -22.88 34.64 -71.08
C VAL A 9 -23.33 34.31 -69.65
N SER A 10 -23.81 33.09 -69.39
CA SER A 10 -24.17 32.67 -68.03
C SER A 10 -22.96 32.53 -67.10
N ALA A 11 -21.78 32.15 -67.63
CA ALA A 11 -20.53 32.17 -66.87
C ALA A 11 -20.06 33.61 -66.56
N ILE A 12 -20.24 34.55 -67.48
CA ILE A 12 -19.93 35.98 -67.30
C ILE A 12 -20.90 36.63 -66.30
N GLU A 13 -22.19 36.33 -66.37
CA GLU A 13 -23.18 36.79 -65.38
C GLU A 13 -22.96 36.15 -64.01
N GLY A 14 -22.54 34.87 -63.97
CA GLY A 14 -22.11 34.19 -62.74
C GLY A 14 -20.79 34.73 -62.14
N LEU A 15 -20.01 35.47 -62.93
CA LEU A 15 -18.82 36.19 -62.51
C LEU A 15 -19.13 37.56 -61.88
N HIS A 16 -20.37 38.04 -61.97
CA HIS A 16 -20.75 39.32 -61.37
C HIS A 16 -20.56 39.24 -59.84
N SER A 17 -19.57 39.97 -59.35
CA SER A 17 -19.18 39.99 -57.94
C SER A 17 -20.31 40.60 -57.11
N THR A 18 -20.84 39.82 -56.17
CA THR A 18 -21.77 40.31 -55.16
C THR A 18 -20.99 40.52 -53.87
N TYR A 19 -21.27 41.60 -53.12
CA TYR A 19 -20.64 41.88 -51.81
C TYR A 19 -20.64 40.66 -50.87
N VAL A 20 -21.71 39.85 -50.94
CA VAL A 20 -21.84 38.59 -50.19
C VAL A 20 -20.82 37.53 -50.61
N LYS A 21 -20.57 37.38 -51.91
CA LYS A 21 -19.69 36.36 -52.50
C LYS A 21 -18.20 36.67 -52.26
N ASP A 22 -17.85 37.96 -52.31
CA ASP A 22 -16.44 38.38 -52.31
C ASP A 22 -15.93 38.75 -50.90
N TYR A 23 -16.81 39.15 -49.98
CA TYR A 23 -16.41 39.58 -48.63
C TYR A 23 -17.02 38.72 -47.52
N ILE A 24 -18.35 38.50 -47.54
CA ILE A 24 -19.03 37.80 -46.44
C ILE A 24 -18.71 36.31 -46.43
N LEU A 25 -18.71 35.66 -47.61
CA LEU A 25 -18.44 34.23 -47.73
C LEU A 25 -17.01 33.84 -47.36
N PRO A 26 -15.95 34.51 -47.85
CA PRO A 26 -14.57 34.18 -47.48
C PRO A 26 -14.27 34.50 -46.01
N ILE A 27 -14.69 35.67 -45.50
CA ILE A 27 -14.46 36.05 -44.10
C ILE A 27 -15.29 35.18 -43.16
N GLY A 28 -16.57 34.94 -43.50
CA GLY A 28 -17.45 34.07 -42.74
C GLY A 28 -16.98 32.62 -42.71
N SER A 29 -16.48 32.08 -43.82
CA SER A 29 -15.94 30.71 -43.86
C SER A 29 -14.66 30.55 -43.05
N VAL A 30 -13.77 31.54 -43.03
CA VAL A 30 -12.58 31.55 -42.17
C VAL A 30 -12.96 31.67 -40.69
N LEU A 31 -13.94 32.51 -40.34
CA LEU A 31 -14.43 32.63 -38.97
C LEU A 31 -15.14 31.36 -38.47
N VAL A 32 -15.98 30.73 -39.31
CA VAL A 32 -16.65 29.47 -38.97
C VAL A 32 -15.65 28.33 -38.87
N SER A 33 -14.70 28.21 -39.80
CA SER A 33 -13.66 27.17 -39.73
C SER A 33 -12.70 27.37 -38.56
N GLY A 34 -12.30 28.61 -38.28
CA GLY A 34 -11.50 28.97 -37.10
C GLY A 34 -12.24 28.71 -35.79
N GLY A 35 -13.52 29.08 -35.72
CA GLY A 35 -14.38 28.81 -34.56
C GLY A 35 -14.63 27.33 -34.32
N LEU A 36 -14.89 26.55 -35.37
CA LEU A 36 -15.00 25.09 -35.29
C LEU A 36 -13.67 24.45 -34.89
N GLY A 37 -12.56 24.89 -35.47
CA GLY A 37 -11.22 24.42 -35.11
C GLY A 37 -10.90 24.68 -33.65
N ALA A 38 -11.17 25.90 -33.16
CA ALA A 38 -10.99 26.27 -31.75
C ALA A 38 -11.91 25.44 -30.83
N GLY A 39 -13.19 25.25 -31.20
CA GLY A 39 -14.14 24.45 -30.43
C GLY A 39 -13.74 22.98 -30.34
N VAL A 40 -13.31 22.38 -31.45
CA VAL A 40 -12.81 20.99 -31.48
C VAL A 40 -11.52 20.85 -30.68
N ALA A 41 -10.59 21.80 -30.81
CA ALA A 41 -9.34 21.81 -30.04
C ALA A 41 -9.63 21.90 -28.54
N TYR A 42 -10.47 22.85 -28.12
CA TYR A 42 -10.86 23.01 -26.72
C TYR A 42 -11.52 21.75 -26.16
N TYR A 43 -12.50 21.18 -26.87
CA TYR A 43 -13.15 19.93 -26.47
C TYR A 43 -12.16 18.76 -26.37
N THR A 44 -11.24 18.66 -27.34
CA THR A 44 -10.24 17.58 -27.38
C THR A 44 -9.25 17.70 -26.23
N VAL A 45 -8.71 18.90 -25.98
CA VAL A 45 -7.77 19.16 -24.88
C VAL A 45 -8.43 18.86 -23.53
N ASN A 46 -9.62 19.41 -23.28
CA ASN A 46 -10.31 19.19 -22.02
C ASN A 46 -10.61 17.69 -21.79
N LYS A 47 -10.99 16.96 -22.85
CA LYS A 47 -11.22 15.51 -22.77
C LYS A 47 -9.92 14.72 -22.54
N GLN A 48 -8.82 15.15 -23.13
CA GLN A 48 -7.49 14.54 -22.90
C GLN A 48 -7.02 14.78 -21.47
N GLU A 49 -7.13 16.00 -20.95
CA GLU A 49 -6.76 16.35 -19.57
C GLU A 49 -7.59 15.58 -18.56
N TYR A 50 -8.91 15.54 -18.73
CA TYR A 50 -9.80 14.74 -17.89
C TYR A 50 -9.41 13.25 -17.91
N THR A 51 -9.15 12.70 -19.10
CA THR A 51 -8.72 11.31 -19.23
C THR A 51 -7.38 11.07 -18.52
N LYS A 52 -6.44 12.01 -18.64
CA LYS A 52 -5.13 11.93 -17.98
C LYS A 52 -5.26 11.93 -16.46
N ILE A 53 -6.08 12.82 -15.90
CA ILE A 53 -6.33 12.88 -14.45
C ILE A 53 -6.90 11.55 -13.95
N GLU A 54 -7.89 10.99 -14.65
CA GLU A 54 -8.50 9.71 -14.26
C GLU A 54 -7.53 8.53 -14.40
N LEU A 55 -6.67 8.53 -15.43
CA LEU A 55 -5.58 7.56 -15.56
C LEU A 55 -4.58 7.64 -14.41
N ASP A 56 -4.24 8.85 -13.98
CA ASP A 56 -3.31 9.07 -12.87
C ASP A 56 -3.92 8.58 -11.54
N LYS A 57 -5.24 8.75 -11.33
CA LYS A 57 -5.95 8.12 -10.19
C LYS A 57 -5.87 6.59 -10.23
N ILE A 58 -6.11 5.97 -11.40
CA ILE A 58 -6.01 4.51 -11.56
C ILE A 58 -4.59 4.03 -11.22
N LYS A 59 -3.57 4.70 -11.76
CA LYS A 59 -2.16 4.37 -11.48
C LYS A 59 -1.83 4.52 -9.99
N ALA A 60 -2.29 5.60 -9.35
CA ALA A 60 -2.07 5.84 -7.92
C ALA A 60 -2.65 4.71 -7.06
N VAL A 61 -3.89 4.29 -7.34
CA VAL A 61 -4.56 3.19 -6.63
C VAL A 61 -3.83 1.88 -6.83
N ASN A 62 -3.54 1.52 -8.09
CA ASN A 62 -2.87 0.27 -8.40
C ASN A 62 -1.46 0.23 -7.81
N LYS A 63 -0.70 1.33 -7.88
CA LYS A 63 0.61 1.44 -7.22
C LYS A 63 0.50 1.24 -5.71
N THR A 64 -0.47 1.86 -5.06
CA THR A 64 -0.72 1.73 -3.62
C THR A 64 -1.06 0.29 -3.24
N LEU A 65 -1.96 -0.37 -3.99
CA LEU A 65 -2.32 -1.76 -3.75
C LEU A 65 -1.14 -2.72 -3.97
N LEU A 66 -0.33 -2.50 -5.00
CA LEU A 66 0.89 -3.30 -5.24
C LEU A 66 1.93 -3.11 -4.13
N SER A 67 2.11 -1.89 -3.65
CA SER A 67 2.98 -1.61 -2.51
C SER A 67 2.47 -2.27 -1.22
N ALA A 68 1.16 -2.22 -0.97
CA ALA A 68 0.54 -2.92 0.16
C ALA A 68 0.66 -4.44 0.06
N LEU A 69 0.52 -5.02 -1.15
CA LEU A 69 0.77 -6.44 -1.39
C LEU A 69 2.23 -6.80 -1.10
N THR A 70 3.17 -5.96 -1.50
CA THR A 70 4.60 -6.15 -1.22
C THR A 70 4.88 -6.13 0.29
N ILE A 71 4.29 -5.19 1.03
CA ILE A 71 4.35 -5.14 2.50
C ILE A 71 3.81 -6.45 3.09
N ARG A 72 2.61 -6.87 2.67
CA ARG A 72 1.98 -8.11 3.16
C ARG A 72 2.86 -9.32 2.91
N SER A 73 3.39 -9.47 1.70
CA SER A 73 4.31 -10.56 1.35
C SER A 73 5.59 -10.54 2.16
N SER A 74 6.14 -9.36 2.45
CA SER A 74 7.31 -9.22 3.32
C SER A 74 7.03 -9.68 4.75
N LEU A 75 5.89 -9.27 5.33
CA LEU A 75 5.49 -9.68 6.68
C LEU A 75 5.20 -11.19 6.75
N ILE A 76 4.57 -11.76 5.72
CA ILE A 76 4.40 -13.20 5.59
C ILE A 76 5.75 -13.91 5.55
N GLY A 77 6.69 -13.43 4.74
CA GLY A 77 8.02 -14.01 4.63
C GLY A 77 8.81 -13.92 5.94
N ILE A 78 8.62 -12.87 6.74
CA ILE A 78 9.18 -12.78 8.09
C ILE A 78 8.54 -13.83 9.00
N LYS A 79 7.20 -13.86 9.04
CA LYS A 79 6.43 -14.73 9.92
C LYS A 79 6.64 -16.22 9.65
N SER A 80 6.82 -16.61 8.39
CA SER A 80 7.07 -18.01 8.02
C SER A 80 8.32 -18.61 8.66
N ASN A 81 9.28 -17.80 9.14
CA ASN A 81 10.49 -18.31 9.81
C ASN A 81 10.23 -18.84 11.22
N TYR A 82 9.12 -18.45 11.85
CA TYR A 82 8.80 -18.84 13.23
C TYR A 82 7.39 -19.38 13.40
N PHE A 83 6.56 -19.37 12.34
CA PHE A 83 5.20 -19.86 12.39
C PHE A 83 5.15 -21.32 12.84
N GLY A 84 4.34 -21.62 13.86
CA GLY A 84 4.22 -22.95 14.45
C GLY A 84 5.35 -23.36 15.42
N MET A 85 6.41 -22.57 15.55
CA MET A 85 7.54 -22.85 16.46
C MET A 85 7.46 -22.07 17.78
N ILE A 86 6.59 -21.07 17.86
CA ILE A 86 6.47 -20.17 19.01
C ILE A 86 5.62 -20.79 20.12
N THR A 87 6.19 -20.85 21.33
CA THR A 87 5.50 -21.26 22.57
C THR A 87 5.20 -20.05 23.45
N GLU A 88 4.56 -20.23 24.60
CA GLU A 88 4.32 -19.14 25.58
C GLU A 88 5.58 -18.75 26.38
N GLU A 89 6.63 -19.58 26.32
CA GLU A 89 7.81 -19.44 27.15
C GLU A 89 8.78 -18.38 26.55
N PRO A 90 9.15 -17.33 27.31
CA PRO A 90 9.94 -16.21 26.78
C PRO A 90 11.33 -16.56 26.25
N ILE A 91 12.06 -17.49 26.87
CA ILE A 91 13.40 -17.88 26.42
C ILE A 91 13.32 -18.60 25.07
N ASN A 92 12.36 -19.51 24.93
CA ASN A 92 12.10 -20.25 23.71
C ASN A 92 11.70 -19.30 22.58
N ARG A 93 10.96 -18.22 22.85
CA ARG A 93 10.71 -17.15 21.87
C ARG A 93 11.99 -16.44 21.48
N MET A 94 12.74 -16.01 22.50
CA MET A 94 13.95 -15.21 22.34
C MET A 94 15.01 -15.92 21.49
N LEU A 95 15.21 -17.23 21.72
CA LEU A 95 16.25 -18.03 21.07
C LEU A 95 15.71 -18.90 19.91
N GLY A 96 14.43 -19.27 19.94
CA GLY A 96 13.81 -20.12 18.92
C GLY A 96 13.45 -19.38 17.64
N VAL A 97 13.35 -18.05 17.67
CA VAL A 97 13.23 -17.23 16.45
C VAL A 97 14.60 -17.11 15.78
N PRO A 98 14.83 -17.67 14.58
CA PRO A 98 16.11 -17.51 13.90
C PRO A 98 16.32 -16.06 13.45
N PRO A 99 17.56 -15.64 13.15
CA PRO A 99 17.81 -14.39 12.43
C PRO A 99 17.04 -14.40 11.10
N VAL A 100 16.25 -13.36 10.84
CA VAL A 100 15.41 -13.30 9.63
C VAL A 100 16.10 -12.45 8.57
N LEU A 101 16.33 -13.00 7.37
CA LEU A 101 16.87 -12.21 6.27
C LEU A 101 15.81 -11.22 5.78
N LEU A 102 16.01 -9.94 6.09
CA LEU A 102 15.14 -8.87 5.65
C LEU A 102 15.60 -8.39 4.29
N LYS A 103 14.67 -8.29 3.34
CA LYS A 103 14.91 -7.55 2.11
C LYS A 103 14.94 -6.07 2.44
N GLU A 104 15.95 -5.32 1.96
CA GLU A 104 15.94 -3.85 1.98
C GLU A 104 14.73 -3.32 1.21
N THR A 105 13.61 -3.16 1.91
CA THR A 105 12.35 -2.71 1.33
C THR A 105 11.82 -1.62 2.20
N ARG A 106 12.16 -0.37 1.87
CA ARG A 106 11.45 0.78 2.41
C ARG A 106 10.14 0.89 1.64
N ALA A 107 9.02 0.67 2.31
CA ALA A 107 7.74 0.93 1.70
C ALA A 107 7.43 2.42 1.81
N ASP A 108 6.96 3.00 0.71
CA ASP A 108 6.50 4.37 0.65
C ASP A 108 5.27 4.46 -0.26
N PHE A 109 4.24 5.16 0.19
CA PHE A 109 3.04 5.42 -0.61
C PHE A 109 3.04 6.89 -1.01
N ASP A 110 2.65 7.13 -2.25
CA ASP A 110 2.46 8.48 -2.77
C ASP A 110 1.14 9.06 -2.26
N LEU A 111 1.12 9.49 -0.99
CA LEU A 111 -0.07 10.03 -0.33
C LEU A 111 -0.68 11.25 -1.05
N PRO A 112 0.10 12.20 -1.61
CA PRO A 112 -0.45 13.31 -2.39
C PRO A 112 -1.31 12.84 -3.58
N SER A 113 -0.85 11.80 -4.28
CA SER A 113 -1.59 11.21 -5.41
C SER A 113 -2.93 10.60 -4.99
N LEU A 114 -3.11 10.29 -3.70
CA LEU A 114 -4.33 9.72 -3.13
C LEU A 114 -5.31 10.77 -2.60
N SER A 115 -5.01 12.06 -2.66
CA SER A 115 -5.88 13.13 -2.14
C SER A 115 -7.35 13.04 -2.60
N PHE A 116 -7.61 12.52 -3.79
CA PHE A 116 -8.97 12.35 -4.34
C PHE A 116 -9.83 11.31 -3.58
N ILE A 117 -9.23 10.43 -2.75
CA ILE A 117 -9.99 9.45 -1.97
C ILE A 117 -10.62 10.06 -0.72
N THR A 118 -10.03 11.16 -0.22
CA THR A 118 -10.47 11.81 1.02
C THR A 118 -11.96 12.15 0.96
N GLU A 119 -12.62 12.01 2.11
CA GLU A 119 -14.06 12.21 2.21
C GLU A 119 -14.38 13.68 2.46
N ASN A 120 -15.38 14.18 1.75
CA ASN A 120 -16.01 15.45 2.10
C ASN A 120 -16.83 15.25 3.38
N LYS A 121 -16.97 16.31 4.17
CA LYS A 121 -17.48 16.37 5.57
C LYS A 121 -18.83 15.68 5.85
N GLU A 122 -19.55 15.19 4.84
CA GLU A 122 -20.91 14.64 4.94
C GLU A 122 -20.96 13.10 5.04
N LYS A 123 -19.83 12.39 4.92
CA LYS A 123 -19.80 10.91 4.95
C LYS A 123 -19.30 10.37 6.29
N PRO A 124 -19.77 9.17 6.71
CA PRO A 124 -19.26 8.50 7.90
C PRO A 124 -17.78 8.19 7.72
N PHE A 125 -16.99 8.42 8.77
CA PHE A 125 -15.54 8.24 8.76
C PHE A 125 -15.14 6.84 8.27
N ASN A 126 -14.43 6.80 7.14
CA ASN A 126 -13.77 5.59 6.66
C ASN A 126 -12.26 5.67 6.89
N LYS A 127 -11.73 4.81 7.78
CA LYS A 127 -10.28 4.76 8.07
C LYS A 127 -9.42 4.49 6.82
N TRP A 128 -9.97 3.80 5.83
CA TRP A 128 -9.28 3.48 4.58
C TRP A 128 -9.21 4.65 3.58
N SER A 129 -10.01 5.69 3.80
CA SER A 129 -9.97 6.95 3.05
C SER A 129 -9.12 8.02 3.75
N ALA A 130 -8.70 7.78 5.00
CA ALA A 130 -7.96 8.73 5.82
C ALA A 130 -6.45 8.61 5.55
N LEU A 131 -5.85 9.62 4.92
CA LEU A 131 -4.43 9.62 4.56
C LEU A 131 -3.51 9.47 5.78
N ASP A 132 -3.90 10.03 6.94
CA ASP A 132 -3.14 9.90 8.19
C ASP A 132 -3.07 8.45 8.67
N PHE A 133 -4.17 7.71 8.51
CA PHE A 133 -4.22 6.29 8.85
C PHE A 133 -3.35 5.46 7.91
N ILE A 134 -3.43 5.73 6.61
CA ILE A 134 -2.58 5.08 5.60
C ILE A 134 -1.10 5.35 5.89
N SER A 135 -0.75 6.60 6.19
CA SER A 135 0.61 7.00 6.60
C SER A 135 1.10 6.23 7.83
N THR A 136 0.21 6.04 8.81
CA THR A 136 0.51 5.30 10.04
C THR A 136 0.87 3.84 9.77
N ILE A 137 0.14 3.16 8.87
CA ILE A 137 0.47 1.77 8.48
C ILE A 137 1.88 1.67 7.91
N ILE A 138 2.26 2.59 7.02
CA ILE A 138 3.58 2.62 6.38
C ILE A 138 4.68 2.91 7.40
N SER A 139 4.46 3.89 8.27
CA SER A 139 5.40 4.24 9.34
C SER A 139 5.62 3.06 10.29
N ASN A 140 4.55 2.39 10.69
CA ASN A 140 4.62 1.23 11.55
C ASN A 140 5.34 0.06 10.87
N PHE A 141 5.10 -0.20 9.57
CA PHE A 141 5.86 -1.19 8.81
C PHE A 141 7.36 -0.90 8.81
N ASN A 142 7.76 0.33 8.44
CA ASN A 142 9.17 0.73 8.43
C ASN A 142 9.79 0.65 9.84
N THR A 143 9.00 0.89 10.89
CA THR A 143 9.43 0.72 12.28
C THR A 143 9.67 -0.75 12.62
N VAL A 144 8.77 -1.66 12.24
CA VAL A 144 8.93 -3.10 12.46
C VAL A 144 10.17 -3.66 11.79
N ILE A 145 10.44 -3.27 10.54
CA ILE A 145 11.65 -3.69 9.83
C ILE A 145 12.92 -3.28 10.61
N LYS A 146 12.98 -2.03 11.11
CA LYS A 146 14.11 -1.57 11.93
C LYS A 146 14.26 -2.33 13.26
N ILE A 147 13.14 -2.70 13.89
CA ILE A 147 13.18 -3.49 15.14
C ILE A 147 13.72 -4.90 14.82
N TRP A 148 13.31 -5.51 13.71
CA TRP A 148 13.86 -6.79 13.25
C TRP A 148 15.34 -6.71 12.94
N GLU A 149 15.81 -5.66 12.24
CA GLU A 149 17.25 -5.44 11.99
C GLU A 149 18.04 -5.38 13.31
N LYS A 150 17.55 -4.60 14.27
CA LYS A 150 18.18 -4.46 15.58
C LYS A 150 18.18 -5.79 16.36
N ARG A 151 17.08 -6.56 16.26
CA ARG A 151 16.97 -7.89 16.88
C ARG A 151 17.97 -8.86 16.26
N ASN A 152 18.08 -8.88 14.93
CA ASN A 152 19.02 -9.73 14.19
C ASN A 152 20.47 -9.42 14.58
N GLN A 153 20.85 -8.14 14.58
CA GLN A 153 22.18 -7.72 15.03
C GLN A 153 22.47 -8.19 16.46
N GLN A 154 21.48 -8.07 17.35
CA GLN A 154 21.63 -8.49 18.75
C GLN A 154 21.80 -10.01 18.87
N ILE A 155 20.99 -10.83 18.20
CA ILE A 155 21.12 -12.28 18.28
C ILE A 155 22.43 -12.74 17.62
N GLU A 156 22.82 -12.17 16.48
CA GLU A 156 24.08 -12.50 15.79
C GLU A 156 25.30 -12.19 16.65
N ALA A 157 25.30 -11.08 17.40
CA ALA A 157 26.36 -10.74 18.34
C ALA A 157 26.43 -11.71 19.55
N LEU A 158 25.31 -12.34 19.91
CA LEU A 158 25.22 -13.27 21.04
C LEU A 158 25.42 -14.74 20.62
N MET A 159 25.21 -15.07 19.34
CA MET A 159 25.34 -16.42 18.80
C MET A 159 26.69 -17.09 19.11
N PRO A 160 27.86 -16.42 18.99
CA PRO A 160 29.14 -17.02 19.34
C PRO A 160 29.22 -17.47 20.81
N LYS A 161 28.56 -16.76 21.73
CA LYS A 161 28.51 -17.12 23.16
C LYS A 161 27.61 -18.31 23.45
N LEU A 162 26.68 -18.57 22.53
CA LEU A 162 25.74 -19.69 22.61
C LEU A 162 26.22 -20.91 21.81
N ALA A 163 27.16 -20.73 20.88
CA ALA A 163 27.64 -21.77 19.96
C ALA A 163 28.20 -23.00 20.70
N ASP A 164 28.97 -22.79 21.76
CA ASP A 164 29.56 -23.87 22.57
C ASP A 164 28.51 -24.70 23.35
N THR A 165 27.28 -24.18 23.42
CA THR A 165 26.18 -24.80 24.17
C THR A 165 24.94 -25.07 23.29
N PHE A 166 25.06 -24.86 21.97
CA PHE A 166 23.97 -25.05 21.02
C PHE A 166 23.57 -26.53 20.96
N GLY A 167 22.28 -26.82 21.12
CA GLY A 167 21.74 -28.19 21.12
C GLY A 167 21.71 -28.89 22.48
N LYS A 168 22.18 -28.25 23.57
CA LYS A 168 21.97 -28.73 24.94
C LYS A 168 20.77 -28.02 25.58
N PRO A 169 19.91 -28.71 26.35
CA PRO A 169 18.85 -28.05 27.11
C PRO A 169 19.50 -27.16 28.19
N LEU A 170 19.42 -25.85 27.99
CA LEU A 170 19.96 -24.87 28.91
C LEU A 170 18.90 -24.45 29.92
N ASN A 171 19.28 -24.36 31.19
CA ASN A 171 18.40 -23.79 32.21
C ASN A 171 18.48 -22.25 32.20
N PHE A 172 17.50 -21.59 32.83
CA PHE A 172 17.41 -20.13 32.90
C PHE A 172 18.69 -19.47 33.44
N GLU A 173 19.25 -20.00 34.52
CA GLU A 173 20.43 -19.45 35.19
C GLU A 173 21.70 -19.54 34.33
N GLN A 174 21.86 -20.63 33.57
CA GLN A 174 22.95 -20.83 32.63
C GLN A 174 22.85 -19.82 31.47
N ILE A 175 21.65 -19.61 30.93
CA ILE A 175 21.44 -18.62 29.86
C ILE A 175 21.70 -17.21 30.39
N GLN A 176 21.24 -16.90 31.60
CA GLN A 176 21.48 -15.63 32.26
C GLN A 176 22.97 -15.40 32.53
N GLY A 177 23.72 -16.42 32.93
CA GLY A 177 25.17 -16.36 33.10
C GLY A 177 25.92 -16.12 31.78
N LEU A 178 25.48 -16.75 30.68
CA LEU A 178 26.12 -16.64 29.36
C LEU A 178 25.83 -15.31 28.66
N LEU A 179 24.56 -14.87 28.67
CA LEU A 179 24.13 -13.69 27.94
C LEU A 179 24.24 -12.42 28.80
N GLY A 180 24.07 -12.54 30.11
CA GLY A 180 23.92 -11.42 31.02
C GLY A 180 22.50 -10.85 31.01
N VAL A 181 22.09 -10.31 32.17
CA VAL A 181 20.72 -9.82 32.42
C VAL A 181 20.29 -8.75 31.40
N GLY A 182 21.17 -7.79 31.11
CA GLY A 182 20.86 -6.70 30.18
C GLY A 182 20.59 -7.18 28.75
N ASN A 183 21.39 -8.13 28.25
CA ASN A 183 21.21 -8.65 26.90
C ASN A 183 19.96 -9.53 26.79
N MET A 184 19.63 -10.32 27.82
CA MET A 184 18.37 -11.07 27.86
C MET A 184 17.16 -10.15 27.90
N ALA A 185 17.18 -9.11 28.73
CA ALA A 185 16.10 -8.13 28.81
C ALA A 185 15.90 -7.42 27.45
N LEU A 186 16.99 -6.99 26.81
CA LEU A 186 16.94 -6.33 25.50
C LEU A 186 16.45 -7.28 24.40
N LEU A 187 17.01 -8.48 24.30
CA LEU A 187 16.66 -9.43 23.25
C LEU A 187 15.22 -9.93 23.40
N SER A 188 14.74 -10.15 24.63
CA SER A 188 13.34 -10.48 24.86
C SER A 188 12.39 -9.33 24.50
N ASP A 189 12.70 -8.08 24.86
CA ASP A 189 11.87 -6.90 24.49
C ASP A 189 11.80 -6.72 22.98
N LEU A 190 12.94 -6.84 22.29
CA LEU A 190 13.00 -6.76 20.83
C LEU A 190 12.20 -7.91 20.19
N THR A 191 12.31 -9.13 20.73
CA THR A 191 11.60 -10.29 20.18
C THR A 191 10.08 -10.14 20.33
N GLU A 192 9.58 -9.79 21.52
CA GLU A 192 8.13 -9.61 21.71
C GLU A 192 7.59 -8.45 20.86
N ARG A 193 8.33 -7.33 20.73
CA ARG A 193 7.97 -6.24 19.81
C ARG A 193 7.89 -6.71 18.37
N CYS A 194 8.89 -7.44 17.90
CA CYS A 194 8.91 -8.01 16.56
C CYS A 194 7.67 -8.88 16.31
N LEU A 195 7.39 -9.84 17.21
CA LEU A 195 6.28 -10.78 17.05
C LEU A 195 4.93 -10.06 17.02
N HIS A 196 4.63 -9.25 18.04
CA HIS A 196 3.34 -8.58 18.17
C HIS A 196 3.09 -7.55 17.06
N MET A 197 4.09 -6.73 16.73
CA MET A 197 3.91 -5.71 15.69
C MET A 197 3.82 -6.32 14.29
N THR A 198 4.54 -7.42 14.01
CA THR A 198 4.46 -8.13 12.73
C THR A 198 3.05 -8.69 12.52
N ASP A 199 2.49 -9.34 13.54
CA ASP A 199 1.15 -9.92 13.47
C ASP A 199 0.06 -8.87 13.31
N ASP A 200 0.11 -7.81 14.13
CA ASP A 200 -0.86 -6.72 14.05
C ASP A 200 -0.84 -6.02 12.69
N LEU A 201 0.36 -5.72 12.17
CA LEU A 201 0.48 -5.13 10.84
C LEU A 201 0.07 -6.08 9.72
N LEU A 202 0.34 -7.38 9.86
CA LEU A 202 -0.03 -8.36 8.85
C LEU A 202 -1.56 -8.47 8.71
N VAL A 203 -2.27 -8.43 9.84
CA VAL A 203 -3.74 -8.35 9.84
C VAL A 203 -4.19 -7.02 9.26
N GLU A 204 -3.67 -5.90 9.75
CA GLU A 204 -4.13 -4.58 9.32
C GLU A 204 -3.88 -4.31 7.83
N ILE A 205 -2.72 -4.71 7.28
CA ILE A 205 -2.45 -4.56 5.85
C ILE A 205 -3.34 -5.49 5.01
N SER A 206 -3.69 -6.67 5.52
CA SER A 206 -4.63 -7.58 4.85
C SER A 206 -6.03 -6.97 4.80
N CYS A 207 -6.47 -6.35 5.90
CA CYS A 207 -7.71 -5.58 5.95
C CYS A 207 -7.65 -4.34 5.03
N PHE A 208 -6.52 -3.64 4.98
CA PHE A 208 -6.30 -2.46 4.12
C PHE A 208 -6.50 -2.82 2.66
N LEU A 209 -5.94 -3.92 2.16
CA LEU A 209 -6.08 -4.35 0.77
C LEU A 209 -7.56 -4.45 0.34
N VAL A 210 -8.40 -5.04 1.20
CA VAL A 210 -9.85 -5.18 0.95
C VAL A 210 -10.58 -3.86 1.16
N GLY A 211 -10.34 -3.19 2.29
CA GLY A 211 -11.03 -1.96 2.68
C GLY A 211 -10.73 -0.77 1.78
N PHE A 212 -9.48 -0.61 1.36
CA PHE A 212 -9.05 0.44 0.42
C PHE A 212 -9.68 0.24 -0.96
N SER A 213 -9.73 -1.01 -1.45
CA SER A 213 -10.41 -1.33 -2.71
C SER A 213 -11.88 -0.91 -2.70
N GLN A 214 -12.55 -1.04 -1.55
CA GLN A 214 -13.92 -0.57 -1.36
C GLN A 214 -14.01 0.96 -1.26
N ALA A 215 -13.07 1.60 -0.56
CA ALA A 215 -13.03 3.06 -0.38
C ALA A 215 -12.85 3.83 -1.71
N VAL A 216 -12.10 3.25 -2.65
CA VAL A 216 -11.86 3.83 -3.99
C VAL A 216 -13.06 3.63 -4.92
N LYS A 217 -13.97 2.68 -4.63
CA LYS A 217 -15.09 2.37 -5.51
C LYS A 217 -15.99 3.60 -5.70
N GLY A 218 -16.18 3.99 -6.96
CA GLY A 218 -16.98 5.17 -7.33
C GLY A 218 -16.23 6.51 -7.27
N LYS A 219 -14.93 6.51 -6.96
CA LYS A 219 -14.07 7.71 -7.01
C LYS A 219 -13.39 7.92 -8.38
N ILE A 220 -13.53 6.95 -9.29
CA ILE A 220 -12.93 6.92 -10.63
C ILE A 220 -14.06 6.69 -11.66
N ASP A 221 -13.96 7.38 -12.80
CA ASP A 221 -14.93 7.25 -13.89
C ASP A 221 -14.98 5.83 -14.46
N SER A 222 -16.15 5.20 -14.36
CA SER A 222 -16.40 3.84 -14.87
C SER A 222 -16.15 3.66 -16.37
N LYS A 223 -16.34 4.71 -17.19
CA LYS A 223 -16.10 4.66 -18.65
C LYS A 223 -14.61 4.59 -18.94
N ILE A 224 -13.81 5.35 -18.19
CA ILE A 224 -12.34 5.38 -18.34
C ILE A 224 -11.76 4.08 -17.80
N LEU A 225 -12.25 3.61 -16.66
CA LEU A 225 -11.84 2.32 -16.08
C LEU A 225 -12.05 1.16 -17.07
N LYS A 226 -13.23 1.09 -17.73
CA LYS A 226 -13.50 0.06 -18.75
C LYS A 226 -12.59 0.16 -19.97
N LYS A 227 -12.14 1.37 -20.33
CA LYS A 227 -11.38 1.63 -21.56
C LYS A 227 -9.87 1.46 -21.39
N PHE A 228 -9.31 1.82 -20.24
CA PHE A 228 -7.86 1.96 -20.07
C PHE A 228 -7.22 1.05 -19.01
N GLY A 229 -8.01 0.30 -18.24
CA GLY A 229 -7.48 -0.71 -17.33
C GLY A 229 -8.29 -0.85 -16.05
N GLY A 230 -8.30 -2.06 -15.49
CA GLY A 230 -8.99 -2.37 -14.24
C GLY A 230 -8.25 -1.88 -12.99
N LEU A 231 -9.00 -1.82 -11.89
CA LEU A 231 -8.40 -1.74 -10.56
C LEU A 231 -7.93 -3.13 -10.16
N ILE A 232 -6.79 -3.21 -9.50
CA ILE A 232 -6.36 -4.44 -8.84
C ILE A 232 -7.40 -4.77 -7.77
N THR A 233 -7.98 -5.96 -7.88
CA THR A 233 -8.90 -6.49 -6.86
C THR A 233 -8.16 -7.52 -6.04
N THR A 234 -8.07 -7.29 -4.75
CA THR A 234 -7.45 -8.22 -3.81
C THR A 234 -8.53 -8.96 -3.04
N SER A 235 -8.58 -10.27 -3.21
CA SER A 235 -9.29 -11.17 -2.32
C SER A 235 -8.32 -11.78 -1.32
N LEU A 236 -8.77 -11.94 -0.07
CA LEU A 236 -8.03 -12.72 0.90
C LEU A 236 -8.30 -14.21 0.68
N PRO A 237 -7.32 -15.09 0.94
CA PRO A 237 -7.52 -16.52 0.86
C PRO A 237 -8.60 -16.95 1.85
N THR A 238 -9.46 -17.87 1.43
CA THR A 238 -10.43 -18.54 2.29
C THR A 238 -9.88 -19.88 2.75
N TYR A 239 -10.40 -20.39 3.87
CA TYR A 239 -9.94 -21.67 4.43
C TYR A 239 -10.18 -22.82 3.44
N ASP A 240 -11.28 -22.77 2.67
CA ASP A 240 -11.59 -23.79 1.66
C ASP A 240 -10.59 -23.83 0.49
N ALA A 241 -9.99 -22.69 0.14
CA ALA A 241 -9.08 -22.56 -0.99
C ALA A 241 -7.61 -22.71 -0.60
N TYR A 242 -7.21 -22.14 0.55
CA TYR A 242 -5.82 -22.13 0.98
C TYR A 242 -5.67 -22.01 2.51
N PRO A 243 -5.89 -23.11 3.27
CA PRO A 243 -5.89 -23.10 4.74
C PRO A 243 -4.64 -22.48 5.36
N GLN A 244 -3.45 -22.84 4.86
CA GLN A 244 -2.17 -22.37 5.41
C GLN A 244 -2.00 -20.83 5.34
N ALA A 245 -2.59 -20.19 4.32
CA ALA A 245 -2.53 -18.72 4.19
C ALA A 245 -3.55 -18.00 5.09
N VAL A 246 -4.54 -18.73 5.62
CA VAL A 246 -5.41 -18.24 6.69
C VAL A 246 -4.70 -18.44 8.02
N ASP A 247 -4.10 -19.61 8.24
CA ASP A 247 -3.41 -19.96 9.48
C ASP A 247 -2.27 -18.99 9.80
N ILE A 248 -1.52 -18.54 8.78
CA ILE A 248 -0.43 -17.56 8.95
C ILE A 248 -0.93 -16.18 9.43
N LEU A 249 -2.22 -15.87 9.31
CA LEU A 249 -2.80 -14.64 9.86
C LEU A 249 -3.14 -14.78 11.36
N THR A 250 -3.11 -16.00 11.90
CA THR A 250 -3.36 -16.25 13.33
C THR A 250 -2.26 -15.60 14.17
N LYS A 251 -2.65 -14.82 15.18
CA LYS A 251 -1.69 -14.18 16.09
C LYS A 251 -0.88 -15.22 16.86
N VAL A 252 0.38 -14.92 17.16
CA VAL A 252 1.21 -15.70 18.06
C VAL A 252 0.52 -15.82 19.43
N PRO A 253 0.74 -16.93 20.16
CA PRO A 253 0.18 -17.08 21.50
C PRO A 253 0.65 -15.93 22.41
N SER A 254 -0.07 -15.68 23.50
CA SER A 254 0.40 -14.70 24.48
C SER A 254 1.64 -15.22 25.20
N VAL A 255 2.63 -14.36 25.40
CA VAL A 255 3.80 -14.70 26.21
C VAL A 255 3.40 -14.84 27.67
N ASN A 256 4.09 -15.73 28.41
CA ASN A 256 3.94 -15.81 29.85
C ASN A 256 4.54 -14.56 30.50
N TYR A 257 3.69 -13.57 30.77
CA TYR A 257 4.09 -12.28 31.34
C TYR A 257 4.74 -12.39 32.71
N ASN A 258 4.44 -13.42 33.50
CA ASN A 258 5.07 -13.63 34.80
C ASN A 258 6.56 -14.00 34.65
N LEU A 259 6.89 -14.84 33.67
CA LEU A 259 8.28 -15.18 33.35
C LEU A 259 8.99 -14.01 32.65
N LEU A 260 8.30 -13.34 31.73
CA LEU A 260 8.85 -12.17 31.04
C LEU A 260 9.18 -11.03 32.01
N SER A 261 8.34 -10.82 33.03
CA SER A 261 8.56 -9.86 34.11
C SER A 261 9.88 -10.12 34.84
N LYS A 262 10.20 -11.39 35.12
CA LYS A 262 11.47 -11.78 35.76
C LYS A 262 12.67 -11.49 34.86
N ILE A 263 12.55 -11.70 33.55
CA ILE A 263 13.62 -11.46 32.57
C ILE A 263 13.88 -9.97 32.38
N GLN A 264 12.82 -9.18 32.23
CA GLN A 264 12.92 -7.76 31.89
C GLN A 264 13.02 -6.86 33.12
N GLY A 265 12.77 -7.40 34.32
CA GLY A 265 12.76 -6.63 35.57
C GLY A 265 11.65 -5.58 35.62
N ARG A 266 10.50 -5.85 35.00
CA ARG A 266 9.37 -4.91 34.86
C ARG A 266 8.06 -5.51 35.38
N PRO A 267 7.13 -4.72 35.93
CA PRO A 267 5.82 -5.21 36.36
C PRO A 267 5.01 -5.81 35.20
N VAL A 268 4.22 -6.85 35.49
CA VAL A 268 3.36 -7.53 34.50
C VAL A 268 2.41 -6.56 33.78
N GLN A 269 1.79 -5.63 34.51
CA GLN A 269 0.87 -4.64 33.93
C GLN A 269 1.55 -3.73 32.91
N GLU A 270 2.78 -3.30 33.20
CA GLU A 270 3.57 -2.48 32.27
C GLU A 270 3.86 -3.25 30.98
N LEU A 271 4.19 -4.54 31.10
CA LEU A 271 4.48 -5.39 29.94
C LEU A 271 3.25 -5.64 29.07
N GLN A 272 2.08 -5.87 29.69
CA GLN A 272 0.82 -6.04 28.96
C GLN A 272 0.45 -4.78 28.18
N GLU A 273 0.63 -3.60 28.77
CA GLU A 273 0.39 -2.33 28.09
C GLU A 273 1.42 -2.06 26.98
N ARG A 274 2.69 -2.42 27.22
CA ARG A 274 3.79 -2.23 26.26
C ARG A 274 3.62 -3.06 24.99
N TYR A 275 3.13 -4.30 25.10
CA TYR A 275 2.90 -5.20 23.97
C TYR A 275 1.42 -5.29 23.56
N ARG A 276 0.61 -4.30 23.95
CA ARG A 276 -0.79 -4.21 23.53
C ARG A 276 -0.89 -4.07 22.01
N SER A 277 -2.04 -4.48 21.47
CA SER A 277 -2.26 -4.40 20.04
C SER A 277 -2.31 -2.95 19.54
N ILE A 278 -1.64 -2.67 18.42
CA ILE A 278 -1.57 -1.32 17.83
C ILE A 278 -2.89 -0.94 17.18
N TYR A 279 -3.52 -1.90 16.49
CA TYR A 279 -4.77 -1.71 15.78
C TYR A 279 -5.90 -2.43 16.53
N LYS A 280 -7.05 -1.77 16.63
CA LYS A 280 -8.27 -2.30 17.26
C LYS A 280 -9.35 -2.51 16.22
#